data_AF-A0A356VZL1-F1
#
_entry.id   AF-A0A356VZL1-F1
#
_cell.length_a   1.000
_cell.length_b   1.000
_cell.length_c   1.000
_cell.angle_alpha   90.00
_cell.angle_beta   90.00
_cell.angle_gamma   90.00
#
_symmetry.space_group_name_H-M   'P 1'
#
loop_
_entity.id
_entity.type
_entity.pdbx_description
1 polymer ?
#
loop_
_entity_poly.entity_id
_entity_poly.type
_entity_poly.pdbx_seq_one_letter_code
_entity_poly.pdbx_strand_id
1 'polypeptide(L)' 'VTTIIPNGTEPHDFEPKAQDLVSLGKAKVFVYSGFGMEAWADKAVQSADNPDLVAVEASKGAEPLKNTDPGEVK' A
#
# COMPACT_ATOMS: atom_id res chain seq x y z
N VAL A 1 13.47 -5.97 -6.84
CA VAL A 1 12.13 -5.94 -6.22
C VAL A 1 12.32 -6.04 -4.72
N THR A 2 11.65 -5.21 -3.95
CA THR A 2 11.78 -5.12 -2.49
C THR A 2 10.38 -4.99 -1.89
N THR A 3 10.15 -5.57 -0.72
CA THR A 3 8.89 -5.43 0.03
C THR A 3 9.03 -4.33 1.07
N ILE A 4 8.06 -3.42 1.13
CA ILE A 4 8.02 -2.33 2.10
C ILE A 4 7.55 -2.82 3.48
N ILE A 5 6.61 -3.76 3.51
CA ILE A 5 6.17 -4.45 4.72
C ILE A 5 7.11 -5.63 4.98
N PRO A 6 7.85 -5.66 6.09
CA PRO A 6 8.73 -6.78 6.42
C PRO A 6 7.94 -8.03 6.80
N ASN A 7 8.52 -9.20 6.56
CA ASN A 7 7.95 -10.47 7.01
C ASN A 7 7.65 -10.46 8.52
N GLY A 8 6.48 -10.99 8.89
CA GLY A 8 6.04 -11.05 10.29
C GLY A 8 5.48 -9.74 10.84
N THR A 9 5.34 -8.71 10.01
CA THR A 9 4.69 -7.44 10.38
C THR A 9 3.20 -7.54 10.07
N GLU A 10 2.36 -7.13 11.02
CA GLU A 10 0.93 -6.97 10.82
C GLU A 10 0.67 -5.83 9.81
N PRO A 11 0.11 -6.09 8.61
CA PRO A 11 -0.06 -5.06 7.58
C PRO A 11 -1.03 -3.95 7.98
N HIS A 12 -2.03 -4.23 8.82
CA HIS A 12 -3.04 -3.24 9.22
C HIS A 12 -2.49 -2.14 10.14
N ASP A 13 -1.45 -2.45 10.90
CA ASP A 13 -0.78 -1.49 11.81
C ASP A 13 0.52 -0.92 11.21
N PHE A 14 0.88 -1.34 10.00
CA PHE A 14 2.12 -0.91 9.37
C PHE A 14 2.05 0.56 8.93
N GLU A 15 3.09 1.32 9.27
CA GLU A 15 3.38 2.62 8.66
C GLU A 15 4.80 2.63 8.06
N PRO A 16 4.97 3.24 6.87
CA PRO A 16 6.28 3.36 6.22
C PRO A 16 7.18 4.30 7.01
N LYS A 17 8.46 3.92 7.13
CA LYS A 17 9.50 4.76 7.73
C LYS A 17 10.04 5.73 6.68
N ALA A 18 10.76 6.75 7.14
CA ALA A 18 11.41 7.71 6.23
C ALA A 18 12.33 7.03 5.18
N GLN A 19 13.02 5.94 5.55
CA GLN A 19 13.86 5.18 4.62
C GLN A 19 13.06 4.50 3.50
N ASP A 20 11.82 4.11 3.77
CA ASP A 20 10.94 3.52 2.78
C ASP A 20 10.49 4.58 1.76
N LEU A 21 10.21 5.81 2.23
CA LEU A 21 9.90 6.94 1.36
C LEU A 21 11.10 7.31 0.45
N VAL A 22 12.32 7.29 0.99
CA VAL A 22 13.54 7.47 0.17
C VAL A 22 13.67 6.38 -0.89
N SER A 23 13.27 5.15 -0.56
CA SER A 23 13.30 4.02 -1.49
C SER A 23 12.24 4.18 -2.59
N LEU A 24 11.02 4.62 -2.23
CA LEU A 24 9.95 4.97 -3.18
C LEU A 24 10.37 6.13 -4.09
N GLY A 25 11.08 7.12 -3.54
CA GLY A 25 11.63 8.26 -4.29
C GLY A 25 12.61 7.88 -5.40
N LYS A 26 13.12 6.64 -5.38
CA LYS A 26 14.04 6.09 -6.39
C LYS A 26 13.42 4.94 -7.20
N ALA A 27 12.24 4.49 -6.81
CA ALA A 27 11.57 3.39 -7.46
C ALA A 27 10.94 3.83 -8.79
N LYS A 28 10.86 2.92 -9.75
CA LYS A 28 10.12 3.14 -11.00
C LYS A 28 8.66 2.72 -10.87
N VAL A 29 8.41 1.69 -10.07
CA VAL A 29 7.09 1.08 -9.89
C VAL A 29 6.89 0.79 -8.41
N PHE A 30 5.74 1.16 -7.88
CA PHE A 30 5.24 0.78 -6.57
C PHE A 30 3.94 0.02 -6.74
N VAL A 31 3.86 -1.20 -6.20
CA VAL A 31 2.65 -2.04 -6.26
C VAL A 31 2.12 -2.20 -4.84
N TYR A 32 0.83 -1.99 -4.65
CA TYR A 32 0.13 -2.17 -3.36
C TYR A 32 -1.19 -2.91 -3.58
N SER A 33 -1.75 -3.50 -2.53
CA SER A 33 -2.90 -4.39 -2.65
C SER A 33 -4.16 -3.63 -3.05
N GLY A 34 -4.40 -2.47 -2.42
CA GLY A 34 -5.58 -1.64 -2.64
C GLY A 34 -6.77 -2.05 -1.76
N PHE A 35 -8.00 -1.73 -2.18
CA PHE A 35 -9.22 -1.87 -1.37
C PHE A 35 -9.14 -1.30 0.06
N GLY A 36 -8.28 -0.30 0.28
CA GLY A 36 -8.08 0.32 1.59
C GLY A 36 -7.19 -0.47 2.55
N MET A 37 -6.54 -1.57 2.11
CA MET A 37 -5.61 -2.35 2.93
C MET A 37 -4.42 -1.51 3.41
N GLU A 38 -3.82 -0.73 2.51
CA GLU A 38 -2.70 0.15 2.82
C GLU A 38 -3.15 1.62 2.89
N ALA A 39 -3.80 2.02 3.99
CA ALA A 39 -4.28 3.40 4.18
C ALA A 39 -3.17 4.47 4.10
N TRP A 40 -1.91 4.07 4.28
CA TRP A 40 -0.73 4.93 4.18
C TRP A 40 -0.21 5.12 2.74
N ALA A 41 -0.66 4.31 1.77
CA ALA A 41 -0.06 4.23 0.44
C ALA A 41 -0.09 5.57 -0.32
N ASP A 42 -1.25 6.25 -0.37
CA ASP A 42 -1.39 7.52 -1.08
C ASP A 42 -0.47 8.60 -0.51
N LYS A 43 -0.40 8.69 0.83
CA LYS A 43 0.49 9.63 1.51
C LYS A 43 1.95 9.30 1.25
N ALA A 44 2.31 8.02 1.20
CA ALA A 44 3.67 7.59 0.89
C ALA A 44 4.08 7.95 -0.54
N VAL A 45 3.18 7.75 -1.52
CA VAL A 45 3.41 8.15 -2.92
C VAL A 45 3.60 9.66 -3.04
N GLN A 46 2.74 10.46 -2.39
CA GLN A 46 2.88 11.91 -2.36
C GLN A 46 4.18 12.36 -1.69
N SER A 47 4.57 11.72 -0.59
CA SER A 47 5.77 12.07 0.19
C SER A 47 7.06 11.61 -0.47
N ALA A 48 7.00 10.63 -1.36
CA ALA A 48 8.16 10.17 -2.12
C ALA A 48 8.65 11.19 -3.16
N ASP A 49 7.80 12.17 -3.52
CA ASP A 49 8.09 13.29 -4.44
C ASP A 49 8.80 12.84 -5.72
N ASN A 50 8.34 11.72 -6.29
CA ASN A 50 8.92 11.11 -7.48
C ASN A 50 7.93 11.17 -8.64
N PRO A 51 8.10 12.12 -9.59
CA PRO A 51 7.19 12.30 -10.71
C PRO A 51 7.23 11.13 -11.71
N ASP A 52 8.27 10.30 -11.69
CA ASP A 52 8.43 9.13 -12.55
C ASP A 52 7.88 7.84 -11.91
N LEU A 53 7.39 7.90 -10.68
CA LEU A 53 6.88 6.73 -9.96
C LEU A 53 5.53 6.29 -10.54
N VAL A 54 5.47 5.07 -11.05
CA VAL A 54 4.21 4.43 -11.42
C VAL A 54 3.65 3.68 -10.22
N ALA A 55 2.60 4.24 -9.61
CA ALA A 55 1.83 3.55 -8.57
C ALA A 55 0.79 2.62 -9.21
N VAL A 56 0.75 1.36 -8.75
CA VAL A 56 -0.13 0.30 -9.27
C VAL A 56 -0.94 -0.26 -8.11
N GLU A 57 -2.24 -0.03 -8.16
CA GLU A 57 -3.22 -0.69 -7.29
C GLU A 57 -3.52 -2.08 -7.85
N ALA A 58 -3.12 -3.13 -7.15
CA ALA A 58 -3.31 -4.51 -7.60
C ALA A 58 -4.79 -4.93 -7.67
N SER A 59 -5.63 -4.38 -6.78
CA SER A 59 -7.08 -4.61 -6.81
C SER A 59 -7.81 -3.92 -7.95
N LYS A 60 -7.16 -3.06 -8.74
CA LYS A 60 -7.85 -2.30 -9.79
C LYS A 60 -8.46 -3.23 -10.83
N GLY A 61 -9.79 -3.20 -10.93
CA GLY A 61 -10.57 -4.06 -11.83
C GLY A 61 -11.03 -5.38 -11.22
N ALA A 62 -10.70 -5.66 -9.96
CA ALA A 62 -11.28 -6.77 -9.21
C ALA A 62 -12.63 -6.35 -8.57
N GLU A 63 -13.55 -7.30 -8.46
CA GLU A 63 -14.79 -7.13 -7.70
C GLU A 63 -14.59 -7.68 -6.27
N PRO A 64 -14.70 -6.85 -5.23
CA PRO A 64 -14.56 -7.32 -3.85
C PRO A 64 -15.80 -8.12 -3.42
N LEU A 65 -15.58 -9.16 -2.62
CA LEU A 65 -16.67 -9.87 -1.97
C LEU A 65 -17.16 -9.05 -0.76
N LYS A 66 -18.48 -8.96 -0.61
CA LYS A 66 -19.09 -8.32 0.55
C LYS A 66 -18.83 -9.18 1.79
N ASN A 67 -18.29 -8.58 2.87
CA ASN A 67 -18.21 -9.26 4.15
C ASN A 67 -19.64 -9.53 4.67
N THR A 68 -19.91 -10.77 5.05
CA THR A 68 -21.19 -11.22 5.60
C THR A 68 -21.10 -11.61 7.07
N ASP A 69 -19.94 -11.46 7.70
CA ASP A 69 -19.76 -11.73 9.13
C ASP A 69 -20.47 -10.66 9.97
N PRO A 70 -21.51 -11.02 10.74
CA PRO A 70 -22.24 -10.08 11.58
C PRO A 70 -21.39 -9.42 12.68
N GLY A 71 -20.26 -10.02 13.06
CA GLY A 71 -19.36 -9.50 14.10
C GLY A 71 -18.39 -8.42 13.59
N GLU A 72 -18.17 -8.35 12.28
CA GLU A 72 -17.23 -7.42 11.65
C GLU A 72 -17.92 -6.36 10.78
N VAL A 73 -19.11 -6.65 10.27
CA VAL A 73 -19.95 -5.68 9.56
C VAL A 73 -20.70 -4.83 10.59
N LYS A 74 -20.21 -3.61 10.83
CA LYS A 74 -20.94 -2.60 11.60
C LYS A 74 -22.08 -1.98 10.81
#